data_AF-A0A3C7ZFZ8-F1
#
_entry.id   AF-A0A3C7ZFZ8-F1
#
_cell.length_a   1.000
_cell.length_b   1.000
_cell.length_c   1.000
_cell.angle_alpha   90.00
_cell.angle_beta   90.00
_cell.angle_gamma   90.00
#
_symmetry.space_group_name_H-M   'P 1'
#
loop_
_entity.id
_entity.type
_entity.pdbx_description
1 polymer ?
#
loop_
_entity_poly.entity_id
_entity_poly.type
_entity_poly.pdbx_seq_one_letter_code
_entity_poly.pdbx_strand_id
1 'polypeptide(L)'
;MSTLASRATTNISGAQDIASLAPNAVYSATGDITLTSSADIPKGKWIVISAPGRTVTVASNVFYSNVITKDADESSRALMGALPQVVIIARNIVVNETVAQIDAWLVATDTVRTCSIFNVADLGGDVCGARLTVNGPVITDTLLLYRTAGAGTGTGAGDPAEVFNLRPDAYLWATALQNETARVKTVQSSELPPRY
;
A
#
# COMPACT_ATOMS: atom_id res chain seq x y z
N MET A 1 8.03 -15.39 14.99
CA MET A 1 6.61 -15.00 14.87
C MET A 1 6.04 -14.25 16.09
N SER A 2 6.85 -13.83 17.08
CA SER A 2 6.36 -13.29 18.37
C SER A 2 6.31 -11.74 18.49
N THR A 3 6.80 -10.99 17.50
CA THR A 3 7.07 -9.54 17.65
C THR A 3 5.90 -8.62 17.30
N LEU A 4 4.92 -9.07 16.51
CA LEU A 4 3.67 -8.34 16.27
C LEU A 4 2.67 -8.53 17.43
N ALA A 5 2.67 -9.70 18.06
CA ALA A 5 1.71 -10.07 19.11
C ALA A 5 1.96 -9.38 20.46
N SER A 6 3.17 -8.86 20.72
CA SER A 6 3.48 -8.12 21.96
C SER A 6 3.28 -6.61 21.85
N ARG A 7 2.94 -6.09 20.66
CA ARG A 7 2.72 -4.66 20.44
C ARG A 7 1.26 -4.30 20.69
N ALA A 8 1.04 -3.28 21.53
CA ALA A 8 -0.28 -2.85 21.95
C ALA A 8 -1.19 -2.63 20.73
N THR A 9 -2.32 -3.34 20.73
CA THR A 9 -3.34 -3.21 19.70
C THR A 9 -4.28 -2.09 20.09
N THR A 10 -4.28 -1.00 19.34
CA THR A 10 -5.17 0.14 19.59
C THR A 10 -6.41 0.00 18.73
N ASN A 11 -7.59 0.13 19.31
CA ASN A 11 -8.84 0.05 18.57
C ASN A 11 -9.11 1.35 17.81
N ILE A 12 -9.56 1.25 16.55
CA ILE A 12 -9.94 2.37 15.69
C ILE A 12 -11.29 2.11 15.01
N SER A 13 -11.98 3.18 14.61
CA SER A 13 -13.28 3.11 13.94
C SER A 13 -13.58 4.37 13.13
N GLY A 14 -14.46 4.27 12.14
CA GLY A 14 -14.89 5.43 11.35
C GLY A 14 -13.79 5.93 10.41
N ALA A 15 -13.71 7.25 10.21
CA ALA A 15 -12.67 7.86 9.39
C ALA A 15 -11.36 8.01 10.18
N GLN A 16 -10.25 7.56 9.60
CA GLN A 16 -8.93 7.56 10.22
C GLN A 16 -7.88 8.09 9.25
N ASP A 17 -7.06 9.02 9.72
CA ASP A 17 -5.92 9.54 8.95
C ASP A 17 -4.65 8.75 9.30
N ILE A 18 -4.16 7.95 8.36
CA ILE A 18 -2.97 7.10 8.50
C ILE A 18 -1.73 7.93 8.87
N ALA A 19 -1.61 9.16 8.35
CA ALA A 19 -0.49 10.03 8.64
C ALA A 19 -0.46 10.48 10.12
N SER A 20 -1.62 10.60 10.75
CA SER A 20 -1.77 11.01 12.16
C SER A 20 -1.60 9.87 13.17
N LEU A 21 -1.79 8.62 12.76
CA LEU A 21 -1.68 7.46 13.65
C LEU A 21 -0.25 7.34 14.23
N ALA A 22 -0.15 6.90 15.49
CA ALA A 22 1.14 6.64 16.12
C ALA A 22 1.93 5.59 15.31
N PRO A 23 3.25 5.79 15.13
CA PRO A 23 4.09 4.89 14.36
C PRO A 23 4.29 3.56 15.08
N ASN A 24 4.62 2.54 14.30
CA ASN A 24 5.09 1.23 14.72
C ASN A 24 4.08 0.43 15.56
N ALA A 25 2.80 0.57 15.21
CA ALA A 25 1.68 0.00 15.93
C ALA A 25 0.74 -0.82 15.01
N VAL A 26 0.04 -1.76 15.65
CA VAL A 26 -1.05 -2.52 15.04
C VAL A 26 -2.36 -1.91 15.56
N TYR A 27 -3.24 -1.55 14.64
CA TYR A 27 -4.56 -1.03 14.95
C TYR A 27 -5.62 -2.07 14.60
N SER A 28 -6.57 -2.29 15.50
CA SER A 28 -7.71 -3.17 15.25
C SER A 28 -8.97 -2.36 14.95
N ALA A 29 -9.62 -2.66 13.83
CA ALA A 29 -10.88 -2.04 13.48
C ALA A 29 -12.03 -2.67 14.28
N THR A 30 -12.87 -1.83 14.89
CA THR A 30 -14.12 -2.27 15.53
C THR A 30 -15.33 -2.14 14.59
N GLY A 31 -15.15 -1.41 13.49
CA GLY A 31 -16.16 -1.03 12.49
C GLY A 31 -15.63 -1.22 11.06
N ASP A 32 -16.47 -0.92 10.08
CA ASP A 32 -15.95 -0.51 8.77
C ASP A 32 -15.18 0.81 8.94
N ILE A 33 -14.12 0.98 8.18
CA ILE A 33 -13.18 2.10 8.34
C ILE A 33 -12.95 2.79 7.01
N THR A 34 -12.87 4.11 7.05
CA THR A 34 -12.41 4.92 5.93
C THR A 34 -11.02 5.47 6.24
N LEU A 35 -10.04 5.17 5.40
CA LEU A 35 -8.67 5.60 5.55
C LEU A 35 -8.38 6.79 4.64
N THR A 36 -7.77 7.83 5.23
CA THR A 36 -7.18 8.95 4.52
C THR A 36 -5.69 9.09 4.89
N SER A 37 -4.96 9.91 4.16
CA SER A 37 -3.58 10.32 4.46
C SER A 37 -3.49 11.81 4.22
N SER A 38 -3.33 12.59 5.29
CA SER A 38 -3.16 14.05 5.20
C SER A 38 -1.76 14.47 4.77
N ALA A 39 -0.78 13.58 4.94
CA ALA A 39 0.62 13.78 4.57
C ALA A 39 1.25 12.45 4.12
N ASP A 40 2.45 12.54 3.55
CA ASP A 40 3.27 11.37 3.20
C ASP A 40 3.69 10.61 4.46
N ILE A 41 3.77 9.29 4.36
CA ILE A 41 4.22 8.42 5.45
C ILE A 41 5.74 8.55 5.57
N PRO A 42 6.27 9.10 6.68
CA PRO A 42 7.69 9.38 6.83
C PRO A 42 8.53 8.10 6.98
N LYS A 43 9.83 8.23 6.72
CA LYS A 43 10.81 7.15 6.94
C LYS A 43 10.68 6.51 8.33
N GLY A 44 10.78 5.19 8.36
CA GLY A 44 10.74 4.37 9.57
C GLY A 44 9.40 4.31 10.29
N LYS A 45 8.36 4.95 9.75
CA LYS A 45 6.99 4.78 10.22
C LYS A 45 6.37 3.56 9.55
N TRP A 46 6.03 2.55 10.35
CA TRP A 46 5.15 1.49 9.87
C TRP A 46 3.84 1.43 10.65
N ILE A 47 2.76 1.05 9.96
CA ILE A 47 1.43 0.90 10.53
C ILE A 47 0.79 -0.36 9.95
N VAL A 48 0.19 -1.18 10.82
CA VAL A 48 -0.68 -2.28 10.40
C VAL A 48 -2.10 -1.94 10.82
N ILE A 49 -3.03 -1.96 9.87
CA ILE A 49 -4.47 -1.81 10.10
C ILE A 49 -5.09 -3.19 9.90
N SER A 50 -5.62 -3.76 10.98
CA SER A 50 -6.24 -5.07 11.01
C SER A 50 -7.75 -4.93 11.18
N ALA A 51 -8.50 -5.20 10.11
CA ALA A 51 -9.95 -5.11 10.03
C ALA A 51 -10.58 -6.44 9.56
N PRO A 52 -10.29 -7.58 10.24
CA PRO A 52 -10.78 -8.88 9.80
C PRO A 52 -12.31 -8.90 9.78
N GLY A 53 -12.89 -9.41 8.69
CA GLY A 53 -14.34 -9.47 8.52
C GLY A 53 -15.01 -8.14 8.13
N ARG A 54 -14.27 -7.04 8.00
CA ARG A 54 -14.82 -5.68 7.74
C ARG A 54 -14.40 -5.12 6.38
N THR A 55 -15.05 -4.03 5.99
CA THR A 55 -14.70 -3.26 4.79
C THR A 55 -13.81 -2.08 5.17
N VAL A 56 -12.69 -1.95 4.47
CA VAL A 56 -11.81 -0.78 4.55
C VAL A 56 -11.94 0.01 3.24
N THR A 57 -12.29 1.28 3.35
CA THR A 57 -12.36 2.21 2.20
C THR A 57 -11.12 3.10 2.21
N VAL A 58 -10.31 3.06 1.16
CA VAL A 58 -9.19 3.99 0.96
C VAL A 58 -9.70 5.20 0.21
N ALA A 59 -9.79 6.34 0.89
CA ALA A 59 -10.45 7.54 0.38
C ALA A 59 -9.49 8.60 -0.19
N SER A 60 -8.19 8.49 0.06
CA SER A 60 -7.18 9.40 -0.48
C SER A 60 -5.90 8.66 -0.89
N ASN A 61 -5.02 9.36 -1.60
CA ASN A 61 -3.69 8.84 -1.90
C ASN A 61 -2.93 8.51 -0.62
N VAL A 62 -2.11 7.46 -0.71
CA VAL A 62 -1.16 7.08 0.33
C VAL A 62 0.22 7.10 -0.32
N PHE A 63 1.07 8.01 0.11
CA PHE A 63 2.43 8.14 -0.40
C PHE A 63 3.43 7.81 0.70
N TYR A 64 4.53 7.16 0.33
CA TYR A 64 5.71 7.13 1.18
C TYR A 64 6.57 8.35 0.90
N SER A 65 7.11 8.98 1.94
CA SER A 65 8.07 10.05 1.74
C SER A 65 9.31 9.47 1.05
N ASN A 66 9.61 9.97 -0.13
CA ASN A 66 10.64 9.50 -1.05
C ASN A 66 12.08 9.85 -0.64
N VAL A 67 12.34 10.05 0.65
CA VAL A 67 13.70 10.29 1.17
C VAL A 67 14.17 9.06 1.92
N ILE A 68 14.58 8.04 1.18
CA ILE A 68 15.53 7.02 1.66
C ILE A 68 16.84 7.24 0.93
N THR A 69 17.50 8.35 1.26
CA THR A 69 18.91 8.52 0.94
C THR A 69 19.70 7.67 1.92
N LYS A 70 20.73 6.96 1.43
CA LYS A 70 21.81 6.53 2.30
C LYS A 70 22.48 7.81 2.81
N ASP A 71 22.01 8.34 3.93
CA ASP A 71 22.80 9.35 4.64
C ASP A 71 24.17 8.73 4.88
N ALA A 72 25.23 9.52 4.74
CA ALA A 72 26.61 9.02 4.78
C ALA A 72 26.94 8.21 6.05
N ASP A 73 26.12 8.33 7.10
CA ASP A 73 26.24 7.67 8.40
C ASP A 73 25.23 6.51 8.65
N GLU A 74 24.30 6.23 7.72
CA GLU A 74 23.31 5.16 7.91
C GLU A 74 23.86 3.79 7.46
N SER A 75 24.10 2.90 8.43
CA SER A 75 24.43 1.49 8.15
C SER A 75 23.29 0.79 7.42
N SER A 76 23.55 -0.29 6.66
CA SER A 76 22.51 -1.08 5.97
C SER A 76 21.38 -1.59 6.89
N ARG A 77 21.60 -1.62 8.22
CA ARG A 77 20.57 -1.93 9.22
C ARG A 77 19.64 -0.75 9.48
N ALA A 78 20.18 0.46 9.54
CA ALA A 78 19.42 1.67 9.75
C ALA A 78 18.48 1.94 8.55
N LEU A 79 18.96 1.62 7.34
CA LEU A 79 18.15 1.62 6.11
C LEU A 79 16.93 0.69 6.19
N MET A 80 17.07 -0.51 6.77
CA MET A 80 15.96 -1.46 6.91
C MET A 80 14.90 -0.99 7.92
N GLY A 81 15.33 -0.33 8.99
CA GLY A 81 14.43 0.30 9.97
C GLY A 81 13.82 1.62 9.47
N ALA A 82 14.40 2.24 8.45
CA ALA A 82 13.92 3.47 7.84
C ALA A 82 12.87 3.26 6.73
N LEU A 83 12.55 2.01 6.38
CA LEU A 83 11.52 1.71 5.37
C LEU A 83 10.12 2.06 5.92
N PRO A 84 9.41 3.02 5.31
CA PRO A 84 8.00 3.25 5.64
C PRO A 84 7.16 2.07 5.17
N GLN A 85 6.15 1.69 5.94
CA GLN A 85 5.27 0.60 5.56
C GLN A 85 3.85 0.78 6.09
N VAL A 86 2.86 0.76 5.19
CA VAL A 86 1.46 0.62 5.56
C VAL A 86 0.97 -0.76 5.13
N VAL A 87 0.33 -1.48 6.04
CA VAL A 87 -0.32 -2.77 5.75
C VAL A 87 -1.80 -2.66 6.10
N ILE A 88 -2.67 -2.90 5.12
CA ILE A 88 -4.12 -2.88 5.29
C ILE A 88 -4.61 -4.31 5.15
N ILE A 89 -5.18 -4.85 6.22
CA ILE A 89 -5.76 -6.19 6.27
C ILE A 89 -7.26 -6.05 6.50
N ALA A 90 -8.09 -6.56 5.60
CA ALA A 90 -9.54 -6.44 5.69
C ALA A 90 -10.25 -7.68 5.11
N ARG A 91 -11.58 -7.76 5.25
CA ARG A 91 -12.36 -8.66 4.40
C ARG A 91 -12.47 -8.11 2.99
N ASN A 92 -12.95 -6.86 2.89
CA ASN A 92 -13.07 -6.14 1.64
C ASN A 92 -12.25 -4.86 1.68
N ILE A 93 -11.57 -4.53 0.59
CA ILE A 93 -10.90 -3.25 0.40
C ILE A 93 -11.55 -2.54 -0.78
N VAL A 94 -11.97 -1.30 -0.59
CA VAL A 94 -12.55 -0.45 -1.63
C VAL A 94 -11.67 0.77 -1.80
N VAL A 95 -11.16 0.99 -2.99
CA VAL A 95 -10.38 2.19 -3.33
C VAL A 95 -11.31 3.20 -3.99
N ASN A 96 -11.33 4.40 -3.45
CA ASN A 96 -12.17 5.47 -3.99
C ASN A 96 -11.64 5.96 -5.34
N GLU A 97 -12.52 6.51 -6.15
CA GLU A 97 -12.26 6.94 -7.54
C GLU A 97 -11.20 8.04 -7.66
N THR A 98 -11.09 8.89 -6.63
CA THR A 98 -10.14 10.01 -6.56
C THR A 98 -8.71 9.58 -6.26
N VAL A 99 -8.50 8.34 -5.80
CA VAL A 99 -7.18 7.83 -5.41
C VAL A 99 -6.38 7.51 -6.66
N ALA A 100 -5.27 8.20 -6.91
CA ALA A 100 -4.36 7.94 -8.02
C ALA A 100 -3.21 7.01 -7.63
N GLN A 101 -2.83 6.96 -6.34
CA GLN A 101 -1.69 6.17 -5.88
C GLN A 101 -1.88 5.64 -4.46
N ILE A 102 -1.48 4.38 -4.24
CA ILE A 102 -1.44 3.72 -2.94
C ILE A 102 -0.07 3.06 -2.77
N ASP A 103 0.72 3.58 -1.84
CA ASP A 103 1.92 2.95 -1.34
C ASP A 103 1.55 2.16 -0.07
N ALA A 104 1.11 0.92 -0.24
CA ALA A 104 0.73 0.06 0.89
C ALA A 104 0.65 -1.41 0.45
N TRP A 105 0.58 -2.30 1.43
CA TRP A 105 0.13 -3.67 1.22
C TRP A 105 -1.37 -3.74 1.37
N LEU A 106 -2.05 -4.31 0.38
CA LEU A 106 -3.49 -4.54 0.41
C LEU A 106 -3.73 -6.04 0.58
N VAL A 107 -4.25 -6.44 1.74
CA VAL A 107 -4.55 -7.84 2.06
C VAL A 107 -6.03 -7.94 2.36
N ALA A 108 -6.81 -8.43 1.40
CA ALA A 108 -8.23 -8.70 1.55
C ALA A 108 -8.46 -10.22 1.63
N THR A 109 -9.42 -10.66 2.44
CA THR A 109 -9.81 -12.09 2.45
C THR A 109 -10.91 -12.42 1.44
N ASP A 110 -11.55 -11.42 0.85
CA ASP A 110 -12.70 -11.57 -0.05
C ASP A 110 -12.46 -10.74 -1.33
N THR A 111 -12.63 -9.41 -1.27
CA THR A 111 -12.48 -8.57 -2.47
C THR A 111 -11.58 -7.36 -2.30
N VAL A 112 -10.84 -7.01 -3.36
CA VAL A 112 -10.26 -5.68 -3.56
C VAL A 112 -10.95 -5.05 -4.77
N ARG A 113 -11.59 -3.89 -4.57
CA ARG A 113 -12.22 -3.08 -5.63
C ARG A 113 -11.42 -1.81 -5.84
N THR A 114 -11.04 -1.52 -7.08
CA THR A 114 -10.23 -0.33 -7.43
C THR A 114 -11.08 0.94 -7.62
N CYS A 115 -12.40 0.82 -7.51
CA CYS A 115 -13.40 1.86 -7.68
C CYS A 115 -14.61 1.58 -6.76
N SER A 116 -15.33 2.63 -6.37
CA SER A 116 -16.45 2.58 -5.41
C SER A 116 -17.76 2.00 -5.95
N ILE A 117 -17.78 1.51 -7.19
CA ILE A 117 -18.98 0.94 -7.79
C ILE A 117 -19.29 -0.47 -7.25
N PHE A 118 -20.57 -0.84 -7.33
CA PHE A 118 -21.07 -2.11 -6.83
C PHE A 118 -21.44 -3.09 -7.95
N ASN A 119 -21.71 -2.58 -9.16
CA ASN A 119 -22.09 -3.40 -10.30
C ASN A 119 -21.30 -3.00 -11.55
N VAL A 120 -20.93 -4.00 -12.35
CA VAL A 120 -20.33 -3.79 -13.67
C VAL A 120 -21.28 -3.10 -14.64
N ALA A 121 -22.59 -3.18 -14.42
CA ALA A 121 -23.58 -2.44 -15.21
C ALA A 121 -23.45 -0.92 -15.05
N ASP A 122 -22.84 -0.46 -13.95
CA ASP A 122 -22.58 0.95 -13.68
C ASP A 122 -21.24 1.41 -14.28
N LEU A 123 -20.50 0.53 -14.98
CA LEU A 123 -19.29 0.91 -15.71
C LEU A 123 -19.68 1.66 -16.99
N GLY A 124 -19.34 2.95 -17.04
CA GLY A 124 -19.38 3.78 -18.25
C GLY A 124 -18.01 4.36 -18.56
N GLY A 125 -17.84 4.96 -19.75
CA GLY A 125 -16.54 5.50 -20.20
C GLY A 125 -15.87 6.46 -19.21
N ASP A 126 -16.65 7.21 -18.44
CA ASP A 126 -16.16 8.23 -17.50
C ASP A 126 -16.15 7.78 -16.02
N VAL A 127 -16.50 6.51 -15.73
CA VAL A 127 -16.60 6.00 -14.36
C VAL A 127 -15.23 5.58 -13.85
N CYS A 128 -14.74 6.24 -12.80
CA CYS A 128 -13.40 5.98 -12.26
C CYS A 128 -12.30 6.09 -13.33
N GLY A 129 -12.35 7.16 -14.14
CA GLY A 129 -11.42 7.41 -15.24
C GLY A 129 -9.99 7.82 -14.83
N ALA A 130 -9.69 7.96 -13.54
CA ALA A 130 -8.34 8.24 -13.06
C ALA A 130 -7.52 6.94 -12.96
N ARG A 131 -6.27 6.93 -13.44
CA ARG A 131 -5.39 5.76 -13.27
C ARG A 131 -5.06 5.51 -11.80
N LEU A 132 -5.08 4.24 -11.37
CA LEU A 132 -4.59 3.82 -10.05
C LEU A 132 -3.20 3.20 -10.15
N THR A 133 -2.27 3.66 -9.32
CA THR A 133 -0.96 2.99 -9.12
C THR A 133 -0.88 2.41 -7.72
N VAL A 134 -0.79 1.10 -7.57
CA VAL A 134 -0.57 0.44 -6.27
C VAL A 134 0.88 -0.01 -6.19
N ASN A 135 1.65 0.57 -5.28
CA ASN A 135 3.04 0.24 -5.03
C ASN A 135 3.18 -0.64 -3.77
N GLY A 136 2.82 -1.90 -3.93
CA GLY A 136 2.95 -2.93 -2.91
C GLY A 136 2.24 -4.22 -3.31
N PRO A 137 2.42 -5.30 -2.52
CA PRO A 137 1.67 -6.54 -2.67
C PRO A 137 0.16 -6.31 -2.51
N VAL A 138 -0.59 -6.91 -3.43
CA VAL A 138 -2.05 -7.04 -3.34
C VAL A 138 -2.37 -8.52 -3.24
N ILE A 139 -3.02 -8.92 -2.16
CA ILE A 139 -3.40 -10.29 -1.85
C ILE A 139 -4.91 -10.28 -1.60
N THR A 140 -5.66 -11.00 -2.42
CA THR A 140 -7.13 -11.06 -2.34
C THR A 140 -7.62 -12.34 -2.98
N ASP A 141 -8.82 -12.80 -2.60
CA ASP A 141 -9.49 -13.91 -3.30
C ASP A 141 -9.96 -13.45 -4.67
N THR A 142 -10.65 -12.30 -4.72
CA THR A 142 -11.10 -11.68 -5.96
C THR A 142 -10.57 -10.25 -6.09
N LEU A 143 -9.98 -9.93 -7.24
CA LEU A 143 -9.52 -8.59 -7.61
C LEU A 143 -10.45 -8.01 -8.69
N LEU A 144 -11.14 -6.93 -8.36
CA LEU A 144 -12.12 -6.28 -9.22
C LEU A 144 -11.57 -4.94 -9.72
N LEU A 145 -11.18 -4.93 -10.99
CA LEU A 145 -10.57 -3.79 -11.69
C LEU A 145 -11.66 -3.00 -12.42
N TYR A 146 -12.17 -1.98 -11.75
CA TYR A 146 -13.35 -1.23 -12.17
C TYR A 146 -13.02 0.19 -12.67
N ARG A 147 -11.76 0.49 -12.94
CA ARG A 147 -11.38 1.78 -13.53
C ARG A 147 -11.41 1.73 -15.04
N THR A 148 -11.74 2.86 -15.65
CA THR A 148 -11.88 2.98 -17.12
C THR A 148 -10.85 3.92 -17.75
N ALA A 149 -9.80 4.31 -17.00
CA ALA A 149 -8.73 5.12 -17.57
C ALA A 149 -8.13 4.42 -18.81
N GLY A 150 -8.02 5.14 -19.92
CA GLY A 150 -7.52 4.59 -21.19
C GLY A 150 -8.51 3.73 -21.99
N ALA A 151 -9.75 3.54 -21.54
CA ALA A 151 -10.81 2.83 -22.28
C ALA A 151 -11.49 3.68 -23.38
N GLY A 152 -11.22 4.99 -23.40
CA GLY A 152 -11.78 5.94 -24.37
C GLY A 152 -11.03 5.98 -25.71
N THR A 153 -11.35 6.99 -26.52
CA THR A 153 -10.69 7.26 -27.81
C THR A 153 -9.71 8.44 -27.68
N GLY A 154 -8.61 8.42 -28.43
CA GLY A 154 -7.65 9.53 -28.47
C GLY A 154 -6.24 9.11 -28.03
N THR A 155 -5.41 10.07 -27.64
CA THR A 155 -3.98 9.84 -27.37
C THR A 155 -3.71 9.00 -26.11
N GLY A 156 -4.64 8.96 -25.15
CA GLY A 156 -4.55 8.13 -23.95
C GLY A 156 -5.25 6.77 -24.08
N ALA A 157 -5.76 6.42 -25.27
CA ALA A 157 -6.39 5.12 -25.49
C ALA A 157 -5.33 4.01 -25.37
N GLY A 158 -5.59 3.01 -24.54
CA GLY A 158 -4.64 1.94 -24.23
C GLY A 158 -3.70 2.22 -23.05
N ASP A 159 -3.80 3.39 -22.41
CA ASP A 159 -3.16 3.61 -21.12
C ASP A 159 -3.73 2.63 -20.07
N PRO A 160 -2.89 2.10 -19.16
CA PRO A 160 -3.38 1.20 -18.13
C PRO A 160 -4.27 1.94 -17.12
N ALA A 161 -5.47 1.40 -16.87
CA ALA A 161 -6.39 1.90 -15.86
C ALA A 161 -5.87 1.65 -14.43
N GLU A 162 -5.23 0.49 -14.22
CA GLU A 162 -4.59 0.11 -12.98
C GLU A 162 -3.18 -0.43 -13.22
N VAL A 163 -2.24 -0.02 -12.37
CA VAL A 163 -0.84 -0.46 -12.40
C VAL A 163 -0.47 -0.98 -11.02
N PHE A 164 0.03 -2.21 -10.95
CA PHE A 164 0.47 -2.84 -9.71
C PHE A 164 1.98 -3.04 -9.76
N ASN A 165 2.70 -2.34 -8.89
CA ASN A 165 4.15 -2.41 -8.77
C ASN A 165 4.51 -3.15 -7.48
N LEU A 166 5.18 -4.29 -7.65
CA LEU A 166 5.76 -5.02 -6.55
C LEU A 166 7.16 -4.48 -6.26
N ARG A 167 7.27 -3.60 -5.25
CA ARG A 167 8.54 -3.01 -4.87
C ARG A 167 9.35 -3.94 -3.95
N PRO A 168 10.70 -3.99 -4.06
CA PRO A 168 11.53 -4.82 -3.19
C PRO A 168 11.53 -4.40 -1.72
N ASP A 169 11.32 -3.11 -1.44
CA ASP A 169 11.26 -2.52 -0.10
C ASP A 169 10.22 -3.20 0.80
N ALA A 170 9.07 -3.60 0.22
CA ALA A 170 8.04 -4.39 0.87
C ALA A 170 8.64 -5.64 1.53
N TYR A 171 9.39 -6.45 0.77
CA TYR A 171 9.99 -7.69 1.27
C TYR A 171 11.11 -7.43 2.27
N LEU A 172 11.88 -6.36 2.06
CA LEU A 172 12.96 -5.97 2.96
C LEU A 172 12.41 -5.54 4.33
N TRP A 173 11.30 -4.79 4.36
CA TRP A 173 10.63 -4.41 5.61
C TRP A 173 10.10 -5.63 6.36
N ALA A 174 9.44 -6.56 5.67
CA ALA A 174 8.91 -7.77 6.30
C ALA A 174 10.03 -8.64 6.91
N THR A 175 11.17 -8.72 6.21
CA THR A 175 12.38 -9.41 6.72
C THR A 175 12.96 -8.70 7.95
N ALA A 176 13.01 -7.36 7.94
CA ALA A 176 13.48 -6.55 9.07
C ALA A 176 12.59 -6.73 10.32
N LEU A 177 11.27 -6.80 10.12
CA LEU A 177 10.30 -6.97 11.22
C LEU A 177 10.40 -8.36 11.87
N GLN A 178 10.70 -9.40 11.08
CA GLN A 178 10.83 -10.77 11.60
C GLN A 178 12.17 -11.02 12.30
N ASN A 179 13.22 -10.29 11.93
CA ASN A 179 14.56 -10.47 12.44
C ASN A 179 15.23 -9.11 12.70
N GLU A 180 15.22 -8.66 13.94
CA GLU A 180 15.80 -7.37 14.37
C GLU A 180 17.33 -7.26 14.12
N THR A 181 17.98 -8.38 13.80
CA THR A 181 19.40 -8.46 13.44
C THR A 181 19.65 -8.61 11.93
N ALA A 182 18.60 -8.64 11.11
CA ALA A 182 18.72 -8.77 9.66
C ALA A 182 19.64 -7.69 9.08
N ARG A 183 20.51 -8.11 8.17
CA ARG A 183 21.42 -7.24 7.42
C ARG A 183 21.24 -7.56 5.95
N VAL A 184 20.93 -6.54 5.16
CA VAL A 184 20.93 -6.65 3.70
C VAL A 184 22.32 -6.26 3.21
N LYS A 185 22.97 -7.16 2.46
CA LYS A 185 24.23 -6.91 1.77
C LYS A 185 24.06 -7.24 0.29
N THR A 186 24.54 -6.37 -0.59
CA THR A 186 24.69 -6.70 -2.00
C THR A 186 25.80 -7.76 -2.13
N VAL A 187 25.44 -8.96 -2.59
CA VAL A 187 26.40 -10.07 -2.76
C VAL A 187 26.90 -10.20 -4.19
N GLN A 188 26.12 -9.74 -5.16
CA GLN A 188 26.46 -9.77 -6.58
C GLN A 188 25.88 -8.54 -7.27
N SER A 189 26.73 -7.84 -8.00
CA SER A 189 26.33 -6.84 -9.00
C SER A 189 26.83 -7.35 -10.35
N SER A 190 25.92 -7.51 -11.31
CA SER A 190 26.31 -7.76 -12.69
C SER A 190 26.02 -6.50 -13.48
N GLU A 191 27.04 -5.97 -14.14
CA GLU A 191 26.85 -4.92 -15.15
C GLU A 191 26.33 -5.58 -16.43
N LEU A 192 25.40 -4.90 -17.11
CA LEU A 192 24.96 -5.32 -18.44
C LEU A 192 26.10 -5.11 -19.45
N PRO A 193 26.25 -5.98 -20.48
CA PRO A 193 27.24 -5.77 -21.52
C PRO A 193 27.09 -4.38 -22.17
N PRO A 194 28.19 -3.70 -22.53
CA PRO A 194 28.11 -2.45 -23.26
C PRO A 194 27.25 -2.62 -24.52
N ARG A 195 26.18 -1.84 -24.64
CA ARG A 195 25.46 -1.70 -25.92
C ARG A 195 26.26 -0.70 -26.75
N TYR A 196 26.91 -1.17 -27.81
CA TYR A 196 27.50 -0.33 -28.86
C TYR A 196 26.43 -0.01 -29.91
#